data_AF-A0A1H4EQE7-F1
#
_entry.id   AF-A0A1H4EQE7-F1
#
_cell.length_a   1.000
_cell.length_b   1.000
_cell.length_c   1.000
_cell.angle_alpha   90.00
_cell.angle_beta   90.00
_cell.angle_gamma   90.00
#
_symmetry.space_group_name_H-M   'P 1'
#
loop_
_entity.id
_entity.type
_entity.pdbx_description
1 polymer ?
#
loop_
_entity_poly.entity_id
_entity_poly.type
_entity_poly.pdbx_seq_one_letter_code
_entity_poly.pdbx_strand_id
1 'polypeptide(L)'
;MKAIVCELCGSNEFVKEDGYFVCQHCGTRYSLEEAKKLMIEGTVDVSGSVIKIDNTQDLKNLYELARRAKETSNIADAEKYYGLIVQSNPNDWESYFYSVFYTQVNNINVSHLPFHAQNIAKSIIPTFKLIDDNVHDDEERQKAFDELTIACLKGATTLKEVAKTYFNSIDTYNEIGLQCAKILLECACELEERGDIKNSLNLFKTINSQDYNKFAPPEMTKTITNLIKKYEPDYVQPGMIAFAGCYVATAVYGSYDCPEVWTLRRYRDFTLAETWYGRAFIRTYYAISPTLVKWFGKTDWFKKLWKPMLDRMVGDLQSKGVENTPYEDRKW
;
A
#
# COMPACT_ATOMS: atom_id res chain seq x y z
N MET A 1 -29.82 -51.70 7.10
CA MET A 1 -30.59 -51.44 5.86
C MET A 1 -31.36 -50.16 6.08
N LYS A 2 -31.23 -49.17 5.18
CA LYS A 2 -32.05 -47.94 5.25
C LYS A 2 -33.52 -48.33 5.08
N ALA A 3 -34.39 -47.86 5.96
CA ALA A 3 -35.83 -48.14 5.89
C ALA A 3 -36.46 -47.34 4.74
N ILE A 4 -37.34 -47.98 3.95
CA ILE A 4 -38.15 -47.29 2.94
C ILE A 4 -39.20 -46.46 3.68
N VAL A 5 -39.37 -45.20 3.31
CA VAL A 5 -40.38 -44.29 3.86
C VAL A 5 -41.28 -43.82 2.72
N CYS A 6 -42.59 -43.89 2.90
CA CYS A 6 -43.56 -43.41 1.92
C CYS A 6 -43.51 -41.90 1.82
N GLU A 7 -43.34 -41.36 0.61
CA GLU A 7 -43.24 -39.92 0.39
C GLU A 7 -44.56 -39.16 0.64
N LEU A 8 -45.70 -39.86 0.61
CA LEU A 8 -47.03 -39.26 0.76
C LEU A 8 -47.51 -39.20 2.21
N CYS A 9 -47.15 -40.19 3.03
CA CYS A 9 -47.64 -40.28 4.41
C CYS A 9 -46.56 -40.48 5.47
N GLY A 10 -45.30 -40.66 5.08
CA GLY A 10 -44.20 -40.89 6.02
C GLY A 10 -44.18 -42.27 6.69
N SER A 11 -45.09 -43.18 6.35
CA SER A 11 -45.09 -44.55 6.88
C SER A 11 -43.91 -45.35 6.34
N ASN A 12 -43.35 -46.23 7.17
CA ASN A 12 -42.30 -47.19 6.82
C ASN A 12 -42.82 -48.62 6.67
N GLU A 13 -44.15 -48.81 6.71
CA GLU A 13 -44.80 -50.12 6.61
C GLU A 13 -45.16 -50.41 5.15
N PHE A 14 -44.45 -51.37 4.56
CA PHE A 14 -44.64 -51.79 3.17
C PHE A 14 -44.81 -53.30 3.04
N VAL A 15 -45.66 -53.70 2.10
CA VAL A 15 -45.83 -55.11 1.68
C VAL A 15 -45.58 -55.20 0.18
N LYS A 16 -45.01 -56.34 -0.25
CA LYS A 16 -44.75 -56.59 -1.68
C LYS A 16 -45.93 -57.36 -2.29
N GLU A 17 -46.64 -56.73 -3.21
CA GLU A 17 -47.79 -57.32 -3.93
C GLU A 17 -47.61 -57.10 -5.44
N ASP A 18 -47.76 -58.16 -6.24
CA ASP A 18 -47.70 -58.11 -7.71
C ASP A 18 -46.48 -57.38 -8.32
N GLY A 19 -45.33 -57.47 -7.65
CA GLY A 19 -44.08 -56.82 -8.09
C GLY A 19 -43.92 -55.36 -7.67
N TYR A 20 -44.89 -54.81 -6.93
CA TYR A 20 -44.87 -53.47 -6.35
C TYR A 20 -44.66 -53.52 -4.83
N PHE A 21 -44.10 -52.45 -4.25
CA PHE A 21 -44.11 -52.16 -2.82
C PHE A 21 -45.29 -51.26 -2.50
N VAL A 22 -46.23 -51.74 -1.68
CA VAL A 22 -47.46 -51.05 -1.32
C VAL A 22 -47.37 -50.56 0.11
N CYS A 23 -47.51 -49.24 0.32
CA CYS A 23 -47.59 -48.65 1.65
C CYS A 23 -48.87 -49.11 2.35
N GLN A 24 -48.73 -49.71 3.53
CA GLN A 24 -49.87 -50.22 4.30
C GLN A 24 -50.77 -49.12 4.86
N HIS A 25 -50.26 -47.89 4.98
CA HIS A 25 -51.00 -46.78 5.58
C HIS A 25 -51.85 -46.00 4.55
N CYS A 26 -51.27 -45.64 3.40
CA CYS A 26 -51.96 -44.83 2.39
C CYS A 26 -52.25 -45.57 1.08
N GLY A 27 -51.81 -46.82 0.93
CA GLY A 27 -52.07 -47.65 -0.25
C GLY A 27 -51.24 -47.29 -1.49
N THR A 28 -50.30 -46.35 -1.39
CA THR A 28 -49.43 -45.96 -2.52
C THR A 28 -48.56 -47.12 -2.96
N ARG A 29 -48.49 -47.33 -4.27
CA ARG A 29 -47.72 -48.41 -4.91
C ARG A 29 -46.45 -47.86 -5.54
N TYR A 30 -45.33 -48.49 -5.23
CA TYR A 30 -44.01 -48.17 -5.77
C TYR A 30 -43.48 -49.34 -6.57
N SER A 31 -42.95 -49.08 -7.75
CA SER A 31 -42.15 -50.07 -8.48
C SER A 31 -40.86 -50.39 -7.73
N LEU A 32 -40.19 -51.48 -8.13
CA LEU A 32 -38.89 -51.87 -7.57
C LEU A 32 -37.82 -50.77 -7.69
N GLU A 33 -37.82 -50.01 -8.80
CA GLU A 33 -36.84 -48.95 -9.03
C GLU A 33 -37.17 -47.68 -8.21
N GLU A 34 -38.46 -47.35 -8.05
CA GLU A 34 -38.89 -46.25 -7.17
C GLU A 34 -38.59 -46.56 -5.70
N ALA A 35 -38.87 -47.78 -5.26
CA ALA A 35 -38.53 -48.23 -3.91
C ALA A 35 -37.03 -48.18 -3.63
N LYS A 36 -36.16 -48.48 -4.62
CA LYS A 36 -34.71 -48.31 -4.50
C LYS A 36 -34.30 -46.84 -4.38
N LYS A 37 -34.93 -45.93 -5.14
CA LYS A 37 -34.67 -44.49 -5.01
C LYS A 37 -35.01 -43.96 -3.62
N LEU A 38 -36.15 -44.39 -3.07
CA LEU A 38 -36.56 -44.05 -1.70
C LEU A 38 -35.57 -44.53 -0.64
N MET A 39 -34.83 -45.62 -0.88
CA MET A 39 -33.75 -46.08 0.00
C MET A 39 -32.48 -45.23 -0.09
N ILE A 40 -32.24 -44.55 -1.22
CA ILE A 40 -31.02 -43.76 -1.47
C ILE A 40 -31.22 -42.31 -1.02
N GLU A 41 -32.34 -41.72 -1.42
CA GLU A 41 -32.69 -40.30 -1.26
C GLU A 41 -33.47 -40.00 0.04
N GLY A 42 -33.43 -40.91 1.02
CA GLY A 42 -34.23 -40.92 2.25
C GLY A 42 -34.74 -39.54 2.67
N THR A 43 -36.06 -39.45 2.84
CA THR A 43 -36.82 -38.23 3.17
C THR A 43 -35.97 -37.18 3.86
N VAL A 44 -35.61 -36.13 3.12
CA VAL A 44 -35.04 -34.92 3.69
C VAL A 44 -36.07 -34.39 4.66
N ASP A 45 -35.75 -34.45 5.94
CA ASP A 45 -36.60 -33.91 6.99
C ASP A 45 -36.77 -32.41 6.73
N VAL A 46 -37.95 -32.02 6.26
CA VAL A 46 -38.33 -30.61 6.05
C VAL A 46 -38.83 -30.00 7.36
N SER A 47 -38.69 -30.70 8.50
CA SER A 47 -38.69 -30.03 9.79
C SER A 47 -37.50 -29.07 9.78
N GLY A 48 -37.76 -27.77 9.99
CA GLY A 48 -36.79 -26.68 9.93
C GLY A 48 -35.70 -26.72 11.00
N SER A 49 -35.10 -27.89 11.23
CA SER A 49 -33.77 -28.02 11.79
C SER A 49 -32.82 -27.44 10.77
N VAL A 50 -32.41 -26.18 10.96
CA VAL A 50 -31.30 -25.61 10.20
C VAL A 50 -30.13 -26.57 10.35
N ILE A 51 -29.85 -27.37 9.32
CA ILE A 51 -28.61 -28.13 9.22
C ILE A 51 -27.54 -27.04 9.15
N LYS A 52 -26.99 -26.68 10.31
CA LYS A 52 -25.76 -25.89 10.37
C LYS A 52 -24.70 -26.81 9.81
N ILE A 53 -24.45 -26.72 8.50
CA ILE A 53 -23.32 -27.38 7.87
C ILE A 53 -22.10 -26.78 8.56
N ASP A 54 -21.45 -27.58 9.39
CA ASP A 54 -20.27 -27.17 10.13
C ASP A 54 -19.06 -27.13 9.18
N ASN A 55 -18.96 -26.02 8.45
CA ASN A 55 -17.85 -25.76 7.52
C ASN A 55 -16.57 -25.30 8.25
N THR A 56 -16.48 -25.45 9.58
CA THR A 56 -15.34 -24.94 10.36
C THR A 56 -14.03 -25.60 9.92
N GLN A 57 -14.03 -26.90 9.63
CA GLN A 57 -12.83 -27.60 9.17
C GLN A 57 -12.41 -27.17 7.76
N ASP A 58 -13.39 -26.97 6.86
CA ASP A 58 -13.13 -26.49 5.51
C ASP A 58 -12.57 -25.07 5.52
N LEU A 59 -13.11 -24.21 6.39
CA LEU A 59 -12.60 -22.85 6.57
C LEU A 59 -11.15 -22.84 7.09
N LYS A 60 -10.82 -23.69 8.08
CA LYS A 60 -9.43 -23.84 8.55
C LYS A 60 -8.48 -24.28 7.43
N ASN A 61 -8.89 -25.27 6.65
CA ASN A 61 -8.11 -25.74 5.50
C ASN A 61 -7.89 -24.62 4.47
N LEU A 62 -8.90 -23.79 4.22
CA LEU A 62 -8.78 -22.64 3.33
C LEU A 62 -7.77 -21.60 3.85
N TYR A 63 -7.77 -21.28 5.16
CA TYR A 63 -6.77 -20.39 5.75
C TYR A 63 -5.34 -20.94 5.59
N GLU A 64 -5.14 -22.23 5.83
CA GLU A 64 -3.82 -22.86 5.65
C GLU A 64 -3.34 -22.74 4.19
N LEU A 65 -4.22 -22.98 3.23
CA LEU A 65 -3.91 -22.84 1.80
C LEU A 65 -3.62 -21.38 1.42
N ALA A 66 -4.42 -20.43 1.90
CA ALA A 66 -4.26 -19.00 1.63
C ALA A 66 -2.94 -18.45 2.20
N ARG A 67 -2.63 -18.77 3.46
CA ARG A 67 -1.39 -18.33 4.12
C ARG A 67 -0.15 -18.96 3.49
N ARG A 68 -0.20 -20.25 3.13
CA ARG A 68 0.88 -20.91 2.38
C ARG A 68 1.10 -20.28 1.01
N ALA A 69 0.03 -19.94 0.28
CA ALA A 69 0.13 -19.26 -1.00
C ALA A 69 0.76 -17.87 -0.85
N LYS A 70 0.39 -17.11 0.20
CA LYS A 70 1.02 -15.84 0.57
C LYS A 70 2.52 -15.98 0.84
N GLU A 71 2.91 -16.95 1.67
CA GLU A 71 4.31 -17.22 2.03
C GLU A 71 5.16 -17.64 0.81
N THR A 72 4.59 -18.49 -0.05
CA THR A 72 5.25 -18.96 -1.28
C THR A 72 5.14 -17.97 -2.44
N SER A 73 4.54 -16.79 -2.22
CA SER A 73 4.29 -15.75 -3.22
C SER A 73 3.50 -16.22 -4.45
N ASN A 74 2.65 -17.24 -4.29
CA ASN A 74 1.71 -17.69 -5.31
C ASN A 74 0.47 -16.79 -5.29
N ILE A 75 0.52 -15.71 -6.09
CA ILE A 75 -0.50 -14.65 -6.13
C ILE A 75 -1.87 -15.17 -6.53
N ALA A 76 -1.94 -16.02 -7.56
CA ALA A 76 -3.21 -16.52 -8.10
C ALA A 76 -3.95 -17.42 -7.09
N ASP A 77 -3.22 -18.30 -6.40
CA ASP A 77 -3.81 -19.13 -5.35
C ASP A 77 -4.20 -18.30 -4.13
N ALA A 78 -3.39 -17.30 -3.75
CA ALA A 78 -3.72 -16.41 -2.65
C ALA A 78 -5.02 -15.62 -2.93
N GLU A 79 -5.16 -15.04 -4.13
CA GLU A 79 -6.39 -14.37 -4.56
C GLU A 79 -7.60 -15.31 -4.44
N LYS A 80 -7.48 -16.52 -4.99
CA LYS A 80 -8.54 -17.53 -4.99
C LYS A 80 -8.95 -17.89 -3.55
N TYR A 81 -8.01 -18.26 -2.69
CA TYR A 81 -8.34 -18.77 -1.37
C TYR A 81 -8.85 -17.67 -0.43
N TYR A 82 -8.24 -16.49 -0.41
CA TYR A 82 -8.78 -15.37 0.37
C TYR A 82 -10.16 -14.92 -0.14
N GLY A 83 -10.39 -14.98 -1.46
CA GLY A 83 -11.71 -14.72 -2.06
C GLY A 83 -12.80 -15.71 -1.64
N LEU A 84 -12.45 -16.97 -1.33
CA LEU A 84 -13.39 -17.96 -0.78
C LEU A 84 -13.62 -17.76 0.72
N ILE A 85 -12.57 -17.43 1.47
CA ILE A 85 -12.66 -17.20 2.92
C ILE A 85 -13.57 -16.01 3.22
N VAL A 86 -13.39 -14.88 2.53
CA VAL A 86 -14.18 -13.66 2.79
C VAL A 86 -15.69 -13.86 2.55
N GLN A 87 -16.07 -14.75 1.62
CA GLN A 87 -17.48 -15.11 1.39
C GLN A 87 -18.08 -15.91 2.55
N SER A 88 -17.24 -16.71 3.21
CA SER A 88 -17.64 -17.58 4.32
C SER A 88 -17.53 -16.88 5.67
N ASN A 89 -16.61 -15.91 5.80
CA ASN A 89 -16.34 -15.13 7.00
C ASN A 89 -16.13 -13.64 6.66
N PRO A 90 -17.20 -12.87 6.39
CA PRO A 90 -17.09 -11.48 5.93
C PRO A 90 -16.52 -10.48 6.95
N ASN A 91 -16.48 -10.85 8.23
CA ASN A 91 -15.97 -9.99 9.31
C ASN A 91 -14.48 -10.22 9.60
N ASP A 92 -13.83 -11.12 8.86
CA ASP A 92 -12.40 -11.38 9.02
C ASP A 92 -11.55 -10.36 8.26
N TRP A 93 -10.76 -9.60 9.00
CA TRP A 93 -9.92 -8.54 8.45
C TRP A 93 -8.87 -9.09 7.47
N GLU A 94 -8.30 -10.27 7.76
CA GLU A 94 -7.21 -10.87 6.99
C GLU A 94 -7.72 -11.20 5.58
N SER A 95 -8.80 -11.98 5.48
CA SER A 95 -9.39 -12.35 4.20
C SER A 95 -10.02 -11.18 3.46
N TYR A 96 -10.65 -10.23 4.16
CA TYR A 96 -11.13 -9.00 3.53
C TYR A 96 -10.00 -8.23 2.86
N PHE A 97 -8.93 -7.92 3.60
CA PHE A 97 -7.80 -7.16 3.04
C PHE A 97 -7.10 -7.93 1.93
N TYR A 98 -6.74 -9.19 2.17
CA TYR A 98 -5.95 -9.95 1.20
C TYR A 98 -6.73 -10.34 -0.05
N SER A 99 -8.06 -10.52 0.02
CA SER A 99 -8.86 -10.70 -1.19
C SER A 99 -8.77 -9.47 -2.10
N VAL A 100 -8.92 -8.25 -1.54
CA VAL A 100 -8.75 -7.01 -2.31
C VAL A 100 -7.32 -6.86 -2.81
N PHE A 101 -6.33 -7.04 -1.92
CA PHE A 101 -4.91 -6.88 -2.22
C PHE A 101 -4.49 -7.77 -3.39
N TYR A 102 -4.77 -9.08 -3.31
CA TYR A 102 -4.35 -10.02 -4.34
C TYR A 102 -5.10 -9.83 -5.66
N THR A 103 -6.37 -9.40 -5.64
CA THR A 103 -7.05 -8.97 -6.87
C THR A 103 -6.38 -7.76 -7.52
N GLN A 104 -5.78 -6.84 -6.74
CA GLN A 104 -5.09 -5.68 -7.32
C GLN A 104 -3.69 -6.01 -7.83
N VAL A 105 -3.00 -7.00 -7.25
CA VAL A 105 -1.63 -7.36 -7.65
C VAL A 105 -1.57 -8.58 -8.59
N ASN A 106 -2.67 -9.32 -8.76
CA ASN A 106 -2.77 -10.35 -9.79
C ASN A 106 -3.05 -9.70 -11.16
N ASN A 107 -2.32 -10.12 -12.19
CA ASN A 107 -2.50 -9.67 -13.58
C ASN A 107 -2.64 -8.14 -13.73
N ILE A 108 -1.72 -7.38 -13.11
CA ILE A 108 -1.74 -5.91 -13.09
C ILE A 108 -1.90 -5.35 -14.50
N ASN A 109 -2.97 -4.59 -14.70
CA ASN A 109 -3.16 -3.83 -15.94
C ASN A 109 -2.45 -2.47 -15.80
N VAL A 110 -1.35 -2.33 -16.54
CA VAL A 110 -0.49 -1.13 -16.50
C VAL A 110 -1.28 0.15 -16.80
N SER A 111 -2.29 0.12 -17.69
CA SER A 111 -3.10 1.32 -17.98
C SER A 111 -4.03 1.73 -16.84
N HIS A 112 -4.24 0.86 -15.86
CA HIS A 112 -5.07 1.09 -14.68
C HIS A 112 -4.28 1.07 -13.37
N LEU A 113 -2.95 1.22 -13.42
CA LEU A 113 -2.12 1.21 -12.20
C LEU A 113 -2.59 2.17 -11.08
N PRO A 114 -3.01 3.42 -11.38
CA PRO A 114 -3.57 4.31 -10.37
C PRO A 114 -4.81 3.72 -9.66
N PHE A 115 -5.65 2.99 -10.39
CA PHE A 115 -6.83 2.33 -9.82
C PHE A 115 -6.45 1.14 -8.93
N HIS A 116 -5.47 0.34 -9.35
CA HIS A 116 -4.94 -0.75 -8.52
C HIS A 116 -4.44 -0.21 -7.17
N ALA A 117 -3.63 0.86 -7.18
CA ALA A 117 -3.15 1.50 -5.96
C ALA A 117 -4.31 2.08 -5.11
N GLN A 118 -5.26 2.75 -5.75
CA GLN A 118 -6.41 3.35 -5.07
C GLN A 118 -7.31 2.30 -4.40
N ASN A 119 -7.51 1.15 -5.03
CA ASN A 119 -8.34 0.08 -4.47
C ASN A 119 -7.70 -0.55 -3.23
N ILE A 120 -6.36 -0.73 -3.23
CA ILE A 120 -5.64 -1.15 -2.03
C ILE A 120 -5.81 -0.10 -0.93
N ALA A 121 -5.59 1.18 -1.23
CA ALA A 121 -5.76 2.28 -0.28
C ALA A 121 -7.16 2.25 0.38
N LYS A 122 -8.21 2.23 -0.45
CA LYS A 122 -9.61 2.19 0.01
C LYS A 122 -9.96 1.00 0.91
N SER A 123 -9.23 -0.12 0.85
CA SER A 123 -9.45 -1.25 1.76
C SER A 123 -8.87 -1.05 3.16
N ILE A 124 -7.92 -0.12 3.35
CA ILE A 124 -7.17 0.04 4.60
C ILE A 124 -8.09 0.40 5.77
N ILE A 125 -8.89 1.47 5.64
CA ILE A 125 -9.75 1.94 6.73
C ILE A 125 -10.78 0.86 7.15
N PRO A 126 -11.51 0.20 6.22
CA PRO A 126 -12.37 -0.91 6.57
C PRO A 126 -11.62 -2.07 7.24
N THR A 127 -10.39 -2.40 6.80
CA THR A 127 -9.58 -3.44 7.44
C THR A 127 -9.26 -3.10 8.89
N PHE A 128 -8.80 -1.88 9.18
CA PHE A 128 -8.54 -1.44 10.55
C PHE A 128 -9.81 -1.50 11.41
N LYS A 129 -10.96 -1.09 10.86
CA LYS A 129 -12.24 -1.22 11.55
C LYS A 129 -12.59 -2.69 11.87
N LEU A 130 -12.38 -3.61 10.92
CA LEU A 130 -12.61 -5.04 11.17
C LEU A 130 -11.68 -5.58 12.26
N ILE A 131 -10.43 -5.10 12.32
CA ILE A 131 -9.50 -5.43 13.41
C ILE A 131 -10.05 -4.92 14.75
N ASP A 132 -10.45 -3.65 14.84
CA ASP A 132 -10.98 -3.05 16.07
C ASP A 132 -12.25 -3.77 16.56
N ASP A 133 -13.15 -4.12 15.64
CA ASP A 133 -14.45 -4.71 15.95
C ASP A 133 -14.34 -6.20 16.35
N ASN A 134 -13.31 -6.93 15.88
CA ASN A 134 -13.27 -8.40 15.98
C ASN A 134 -11.99 -8.98 16.63
N VAL A 135 -10.92 -8.19 16.81
CA VAL A 135 -9.66 -8.64 17.44
C VAL A 135 -9.52 -7.97 18.80
N HIS A 136 -9.87 -8.72 19.85
CA HIS A 136 -9.93 -8.19 21.22
C HIS A 136 -8.64 -8.41 22.02
N ASP A 137 -7.77 -9.33 21.59
CA ASP A 137 -6.46 -9.52 22.20
C ASP A 137 -5.48 -8.47 21.69
N ASP A 138 -4.83 -7.76 22.60
CA ASP A 138 -3.93 -6.64 22.27
C ASP A 138 -2.68 -7.11 21.51
N GLU A 139 -2.17 -8.31 21.80
CA GLU A 139 -1.00 -8.87 21.13
C GLU A 139 -1.34 -9.31 19.70
N GLU A 140 -2.48 -9.96 19.50
CA GLU A 140 -3.00 -10.31 18.18
C GLU A 140 -3.33 -9.06 17.35
N ARG A 141 -3.90 -8.02 17.97
CA ARG A 141 -4.17 -6.75 17.31
C ARG A 141 -2.88 -6.09 16.83
N GLN A 142 -1.84 -6.07 17.66
CA GLN A 142 -0.53 -5.52 17.26
C GLN A 142 0.09 -6.33 16.12
N LYS A 143 -0.02 -7.67 16.12
CA LYS A 143 0.45 -8.51 15.01
C LYS A 143 -0.30 -8.19 13.71
N ALA A 144 -1.62 -7.97 13.78
CA ALA A 144 -2.41 -7.56 12.63
C ALA A 144 -1.95 -6.21 12.07
N PHE A 145 -1.64 -5.23 12.93
CA PHE A 145 -1.09 -3.94 12.52
C PHE A 145 0.29 -4.07 11.84
N ASP A 146 1.18 -4.88 12.42
CA ASP A 146 2.49 -5.16 11.84
C ASP A 146 2.36 -5.81 10.44
N GLU A 147 1.48 -6.80 10.32
CA GLU A 147 1.22 -7.50 9.07
C GLU A 147 0.63 -6.59 7.99
N LEU A 148 -0.36 -5.77 8.36
CA LEU A 148 -0.98 -4.81 7.44
C LEU A 148 0.02 -3.74 6.99
N THR A 149 0.90 -3.30 7.88
CA THR A 149 2.01 -2.37 7.58
C THR A 149 2.94 -2.96 6.51
N ILE A 150 3.38 -4.20 6.70
CA ILE A 150 4.25 -4.92 5.77
C ILE A 150 3.55 -5.11 4.41
N ALA A 151 2.27 -5.47 4.42
CA ALA A 151 1.51 -5.67 3.19
C ALA A 151 1.31 -4.37 2.40
N CYS A 152 1.01 -3.25 3.08
CA CYS A 152 0.92 -1.93 2.47
C CYS A 152 2.24 -1.51 1.81
N LEU A 153 3.37 -1.72 2.50
CA LEU A 153 4.71 -1.49 1.96
C LEU A 153 4.99 -2.33 0.73
N LYS A 154 4.65 -3.62 0.77
CA LYS A 154 4.81 -4.54 -0.36
C LYS A 154 3.98 -4.09 -1.56
N GLY A 155 2.68 -3.81 -1.36
CA GLY A 155 1.78 -3.35 -2.42
C GLY A 155 2.24 -2.05 -3.08
N ALA A 156 2.58 -1.04 -2.28
CA ALA A 156 3.07 0.24 -2.79
C ALA A 156 4.38 0.07 -3.59
N THR A 157 5.29 -0.78 -3.11
CA THR A 157 6.58 -1.04 -3.77
C THR A 157 6.40 -1.80 -5.08
N THR A 158 5.62 -2.89 -5.08
CA THR A 158 5.34 -3.68 -6.29
C THR A 158 4.71 -2.80 -7.38
N LEU A 159 3.69 -2.00 -7.05
CA LEU A 159 3.07 -1.11 -8.03
C LEU A 159 4.06 -0.04 -8.52
N LYS A 160 4.88 0.56 -7.64
CA LYS A 160 5.92 1.53 -8.03
C LYS A 160 6.95 0.92 -9.00
N GLU A 161 7.36 -0.33 -8.78
CA GLU A 161 8.32 -1.03 -9.63
C GLU A 161 7.74 -1.36 -11.01
N VAL A 162 6.49 -1.80 -11.07
CA VAL A 162 5.78 -1.98 -12.33
C VAL A 162 5.69 -0.65 -13.07
N ALA A 163 5.32 0.44 -12.38
CA ALA A 163 5.25 1.76 -12.98
C ALA A 163 6.58 2.20 -13.60
N LYS A 164 7.68 2.00 -12.89
CA LYS A 164 9.04 2.34 -13.34
C LYS A 164 9.42 1.57 -14.62
N THR A 165 8.92 0.35 -14.77
CA THR A 165 9.24 -0.51 -15.92
C THR A 165 8.53 -0.07 -17.20
N TYR A 166 7.32 0.48 -17.08
CA TYR A 166 6.46 0.76 -18.25
C TYR A 166 6.34 2.24 -18.60
N PHE A 167 6.52 3.17 -17.65
CA PHE A 167 6.33 4.60 -17.90
C PHE A 167 7.67 5.33 -17.98
N ASN A 168 7.97 5.83 -19.19
CA ASN A 168 9.13 6.68 -19.45
C ASN A 168 8.83 8.18 -19.24
N SER A 169 7.55 8.58 -19.17
CA SER A 169 7.14 9.95 -18.88
C SER A 169 7.17 10.22 -17.38
N ILE A 170 7.81 11.32 -17.00
CA ILE A 170 7.90 11.78 -15.60
C ILE A 170 6.50 11.96 -15.00
N ASP A 171 5.57 12.57 -15.74
CA ASP A 171 4.24 12.92 -15.20
C ASP A 171 3.37 11.71 -14.85
N THR A 172 3.29 10.70 -15.72
CA THR A 172 2.48 9.50 -15.48
C THR A 172 3.08 8.64 -14.36
N TYR A 173 4.40 8.55 -14.31
CA TYR A 173 5.11 7.89 -13.21
C TYR A 173 4.89 8.62 -11.88
N ASN A 174 4.84 9.95 -11.89
CA ASN A 174 4.58 10.76 -10.69
C ASN A 174 3.16 10.57 -10.15
N GLU A 175 2.15 10.48 -11.01
CA GLU A 175 0.76 10.23 -10.60
C GLU A 175 0.64 8.88 -9.87
N ILE A 176 1.27 7.84 -10.41
CA ILE A 176 1.29 6.51 -9.80
C ILE A 176 2.06 6.52 -8.48
N GLY A 177 3.24 7.16 -8.45
CA GLY A 177 4.02 7.33 -7.24
C GLY A 177 3.23 8.00 -6.11
N LEU A 178 2.39 8.99 -6.46
CA LEU A 178 1.48 9.63 -5.51
C LEU A 178 0.39 8.68 -4.99
N GLN A 179 -0.19 7.82 -5.84
CA GLN A 179 -1.18 6.84 -5.37
C GLN A 179 -0.53 5.77 -4.46
N CYS A 180 0.69 5.31 -4.79
CA CYS A 180 1.45 4.43 -3.90
C CYS A 180 1.75 5.09 -2.54
N ALA A 181 2.09 6.40 -2.54
CA ALA A 181 2.29 7.15 -1.30
C ALA A 181 1.02 7.24 -0.44
N LYS A 182 -0.17 7.31 -1.07
CA LYS A 182 -1.45 7.34 -0.36
C LYS A 182 -1.76 6.04 0.38
N ILE A 183 -1.43 4.87 -0.20
CA ILE A 183 -1.55 3.58 0.50
C ILE A 183 -0.81 3.65 1.84
N LEU A 184 0.45 4.10 1.81
CA LEU A 184 1.27 4.20 3.01
C LEU A 184 0.76 5.28 3.97
N LEU A 185 0.29 6.41 3.44
CA LEU A 185 -0.23 7.51 4.26
C LEU A 185 -1.50 7.11 5.02
N GLU A 186 -2.45 6.46 4.35
CA GLU A 186 -3.69 5.98 4.98
C GLU A 186 -3.36 4.98 6.09
N CYS A 187 -2.48 4.00 5.82
CA CYS A 187 -2.04 3.05 6.85
C CYS A 187 -1.35 3.77 8.03
N ALA A 188 -0.46 4.74 7.76
CA ALA A 188 0.25 5.48 8.79
C ALA A 188 -0.69 6.29 9.71
N CYS A 189 -1.71 6.92 9.13
CA CYS A 189 -2.70 7.68 9.90
C CYS A 189 -3.53 6.76 10.81
N GLU A 190 -4.04 5.63 10.27
CA GLU A 190 -4.85 4.69 11.06
C GLU A 190 -4.05 4.06 12.22
N LEU A 191 -2.75 3.80 12.01
CA LEU A 191 -1.82 3.36 13.06
C LEU A 191 -1.59 4.45 14.12
N GLU A 192 -1.40 5.71 13.69
CA GLU A 192 -1.22 6.84 14.62
C GLU A 192 -2.44 7.01 15.53
N GLU A 193 -3.65 6.97 14.94
CA GLU A 193 -4.92 7.11 15.66
C GLU A 193 -5.12 6.01 16.70
N ARG A 194 -4.59 4.81 16.46
CA ARG A 194 -4.64 3.65 17.37
C ARG A 194 -3.44 3.55 18.32
N GLY A 195 -2.53 4.52 18.28
CA GLY A 195 -1.39 4.61 19.18
C GLY A 195 -0.18 3.77 18.78
N ASP A 196 -0.16 3.13 17.61
CA ASP A 196 1.03 2.47 17.07
C ASP A 196 1.96 3.50 16.38
N ILE A 197 2.55 4.33 17.24
CA ILE A 197 3.41 5.43 16.82
C ILE A 197 4.66 4.92 16.10
N LYS A 198 5.16 3.73 16.47
CA LYS A 198 6.38 3.17 15.89
C LYS A 198 6.20 2.85 14.41
N ASN A 199 5.16 2.09 14.06
CA ASN A 199 4.90 1.73 12.66
C ASN A 199 4.43 2.94 11.86
N SER A 200 3.59 3.79 12.45
CA SER A 200 3.17 5.06 11.85
C SER A 200 4.37 5.95 11.46
N LEU A 201 5.31 6.18 12.38
CA LEU A 201 6.53 6.96 12.10
C LEU A 201 7.41 6.33 11.02
N ASN A 202 7.55 5.01 11.01
CA ASN A 202 8.32 4.31 9.98
C ASN A 202 7.71 4.53 8.58
N LEU A 203 6.38 4.47 8.47
CA LEU A 203 5.68 4.76 7.21
C LEU A 203 5.80 6.23 6.82
N PHE A 204 5.59 7.17 7.74
CA PHE A 204 5.78 8.60 7.45
C PHE A 204 7.20 8.90 6.96
N LYS A 205 8.23 8.34 7.60
CA LYS A 205 9.62 8.49 7.15
C LYS A 205 9.87 7.85 5.78
N THR A 206 9.23 6.72 5.49
CA THR A 206 9.28 6.06 4.17
C THR A 206 8.71 6.97 3.09
N ILE A 207 7.54 7.56 3.33
CA ILE A 207 6.92 8.49 2.37
C ILE A 207 7.75 9.78 2.25
N ASN A 208 8.38 10.22 3.34
CA ASN A 208 9.22 11.42 3.36
C ASN A 208 10.67 11.16 2.90
N SER A 209 10.95 9.99 2.33
CA SER A 209 12.26 9.65 1.75
C SER A 209 12.41 10.23 0.34
N GLN A 210 13.64 10.30 -0.17
CA GLN A 210 13.91 10.78 -1.54
C GLN A 210 13.12 9.99 -2.61
N ASP A 211 12.87 8.71 -2.36
CA ASP A 211 12.14 7.82 -3.26
C ASP A 211 10.71 8.27 -3.52
N TYR A 212 10.04 8.84 -2.53
CA TYR A 212 8.65 9.28 -2.60
C TYR A 212 8.50 10.81 -2.68
N ASN A 213 9.44 11.57 -2.12
CA ASN A 213 9.43 13.04 -2.15
C ASN A 213 9.42 13.64 -3.56
N LYS A 214 10.01 12.94 -4.55
CA LYS A 214 9.95 13.38 -5.95
C LYS A 214 8.54 13.37 -6.55
N PHE A 215 7.60 12.64 -5.93
CA PHE A 215 6.22 12.50 -6.38
C PHE A 215 5.22 13.26 -5.51
N ALA A 216 5.54 13.45 -4.24
CA ALA A 216 4.66 14.10 -3.28
C ALA A 216 4.58 15.61 -3.56
N PRO A 217 3.37 16.19 -3.68
CA PRO A 217 3.20 17.64 -3.74
C PRO A 217 3.83 18.31 -2.51
N PRO A 218 4.39 19.53 -2.63
CA PRO A 218 5.06 20.21 -1.51
C PRO A 218 4.21 20.30 -0.22
N GLU A 219 2.89 20.48 -0.35
CA GLU A 219 1.97 20.52 0.79
C GLU A 219 1.86 19.16 1.51
N MET A 220 1.87 18.05 0.77
CA MET A 220 1.87 16.69 1.34
C MET A 220 3.16 16.45 2.10
N THR A 221 4.30 16.77 1.49
CA THR A 221 5.62 16.65 2.10
C THR A 221 5.76 17.47 3.39
N LYS A 222 5.26 18.70 3.38
CA LYS A 222 5.23 19.59 4.55
C LYS A 222 4.34 19.01 5.66
N THR A 223 3.19 18.48 5.30
CA THR A 223 2.25 17.84 6.24
C THR A 223 2.91 16.64 6.92
N ILE A 224 3.48 15.72 6.14
CA ILE A 224 4.17 14.54 6.66
C ILE A 224 5.38 14.93 7.53
N THR A 225 6.14 15.93 7.11
CA THR A 225 7.27 16.43 7.91
C THR A 225 6.81 16.97 9.27
N ASN A 226 5.67 17.67 9.33
CA ASN A 226 5.10 18.14 10.59
C ASN A 226 4.60 16.98 11.47
N LEU A 227 4.00 15.94 10.86
CA LEU A 227 3.58 14.73 11.58
C LEU A 227 4.78 13.99 12.19
N ILE A 228 5.88 13.86 11.47
CA ILE A 228 7.12 13.27 12.01
C ILE A 228 7.65 14.14 13.16
N LYS A 229 7.73 15.46 12.96
CA LYS A 229 8.27 16.40 13.96
C LYS A 229 7.45 16.49 15.24
N LYS A 230 6.18 16.12 15.21
CA LYS A 230 5.35 15.97 16.41
C LYS A 230 5.97 14.99 17.42
N TYR A 231 6.62 13.93 16.93
CA TYR A 231 7.24 12.89 17.77
C TYR A 231 8.78 12.95 17.76
N GLU A 232 9.38 13.45 16.68
CA GLU A 232 10.82 13.61 16.51
C GLU A 232 11.16 15.06 16.10
N PRO A 233 11.20 16.02 17.04
CA PRO A 233 11.38 17.45 16.72
C PRO A 233 12.64 17.78 15.91
N ASP A 234 13.71 17.02 16.13
CA ASP A 234 15.01 17.17 15.46
C ASP A 234 15.07 16.50 14.08
N TYR A 235 13.97 15.90 13.61
CA TYR A 235 13.91 15.24 12.32
C TYR A 235 14.24 16.22 11.17
N VAL A 236 15.19 15.80 10.35
CA VAL A 236 15.59 16.49 9.11
C VAL A 236 15.23 15.60 7.94
N GLN A 237 14.43 16.13 7.02
CA GLN A 237 13.97 15.40 5.84
C GLN A 237 15.16 14.94 4.96
N PRO A 238 15.26 13.64 4.63
CA PRO A 238 16.22 13.12 3.65
C PRO A 238 16.00 13.77 2.28
N GLY A 239 17.06 14.36 1.71
CA GLY A 239 16.97 15.13 0.47
C GLY A 239 16.72 16.63 0.64
N MET A 240 16.34 17.13 1.82
CA MET A 240 16.52 18.57 2.11
C MET A 240 17.99 18.95 2.26
N ILE A 241 18.89 17.98 2.50
CA ILE A 241 20.33 18.20 2.35
C ILE A 241 20.68 18.53 0.90
N ALA A 242 19.86 18.13 -0.09
CA ALA A 242 20.03 18.59 -1.47
C ALA A 242 19.56 20.05 -1.62
N PHE A 243 18.44 20.50 -1.06
CA PHE A 243 18.14 21.95 -1.05
C PHE A 243 19.09 22.79 -0.19
N ALA A 244 19.90 22.15 0.66
CA ALA A 244 20.81 22.84 1.56
C ALA A 244 22.06 23.38 0.86
N GLY A 245 22.17 23.28 -0.47
CA GLY A 245 23.41 23.50 -1.17
C GLY A 245 23.69 24.92 -1.70
N CYS A 246 22.64 25.62 -2.12
CA CYS A 246 22.74 26.81 -2.98
C CYS A 246 21.48 27.70 -2.87
N TYR A 247 21.00 27.98 -1.64
CA TYR A 247 19.76 28.73 -1.36
C TYR A 247 19.52 29.97 -2.25
N VAL A 248 20.50 30.86 -2.36
CA VAL A 248 20.37 32.09 -3.18
C VAL A 248 20.25 31.76 -4.67
N ALA A 249 21.06 30.83 -5.17
CA ALA A 249 21.03 30.47 -6.59
C ALA A 249 19.72 29.77 -6.95
N THR A 250 19.22 28.87 -6.10
CA THR A 250 17.91 28.22 -6.29
C THR A 250 16.76 29.24 -6.27
N ALA A 251 16.80 30.24 -5.38
CA ALA A 251 15.80 31.31 -5.36
C ALA A 251 15.81 32.17 -6.64
N VAL A 252 16.99 32.34 -7.24
CA VAL A 252 17.18 33.16 -8.45
C VAL A 252 16.83 32.39 -9.73
N TYR A 253 17.33 31.16 -9.89
CA TYR A 253 17.14 30.35 -11.09
C TYR A 253 15.86 29.52 -11.09
N GLY A 254 15.22 29.35 -9.92
CA GLY A 254 13.92 28.69 -9.79
C GLY A 254 13.97 27.16 -9.69
N SER A 255 15.13 26.54 -9.92
CA SER A 255 15.33 25.09 -9.76
C SER A 255 16.66 24.80 -9.08
N TYR A 256 16.72 23.70 -8.31
CA TYR A 256 17.99 23.15 -7.81
C TYR A 256 18.73 22.33 -8.88
N ASP A 257 17.96 21.82 -9.83
CA ASP A 257 18.40 20.96 -10.92
C ASP A 257 18.36 21.73 -12.23
N CYS A 258 19.26 22.69 -12.37
CA CYS A 258 19.48 23.43 -13.62
C CYS A 258 20.98 23.67 -13.88
N PRO A 259 21.38 23.93 -15.14
CA PRO A 259 22.79 24.04 -15.55
C PRO A 259 23.62 25.01 -14.70
N GLU A 260 23.06 26.17 -14.36
CA GLU A 260 23.73 27.20 -13.59
C GLU A 260 24.00 26.76 -12.16
N VAL A 261 23.02 26.11 -11.52
CA VAL A 261 23.12 25.62 -10.15
C VAL A 261 24.07 24.42 -10.10
N TRP A 262 24.10 23.53 -11.10
CA TRP A 262 25.08 22.45 -11.18
C TRP A 262 26.52 22.97 -11.28
N THR A 263 26.79 24.01 -12.07
CA THR A 263 28.12 24.66 -12.12
C THR A 263 28.53 25.20 -10.75
N LEU A 264 27.65 25.92 -10.06
CA LEU A 264 27.95 26.49 -8.74
C LEU A 264 28.18 25.42 -7.67
N ARG A 265 27.40 24.33 -7.69
CA ARG A 265 27.55 23.18 -6.79
C ARG A 265 28.89 22.48 -6.99
N ARG A 266 29.31 22.25 -8.24
CA ARG A 266 30.64 21.67 -8.53
C ARG A 266 31.78 22.57 -8.05
N TYR A 267 31.68 23.88 -8.27
CA TYR A 267 32.70 24.82 -7.78
C TYR A 267 32.78 24.82 -6.24
N ARG A 268 31.63 24.77 -5.57
CA ARG A 268 31.57 24.62 -4.11
C ARG A 268 32.31 23.36 -3.65
N ASP A 269 32.01 22.22 -4.26
CA ASP A 269 32.46 20.91 -3.79
C ASP A 269 33.92 20.58 -4.15
N PHE A 270 34.39 21.01 -5.32
CA PHE A 270 35.74 20.70 -5.81
C PHE A 270 36.74 21.84 -5.70
N THR A 271 36.30 23.05 -5.38
CA THR A 271 37.21 24.20 -5.23
C THR A 271 37.13 24.85 -3.86
N LEU A 272 35.93 25.26 -3.42
CA LEU A 272 35.81 25.91 -2.10
C LEU A 272 36.06 24.93 -0.96
N ALA A 273 35.42 23.76 -1.01
CA ALA A 273 35.46 22.79 0.06
C ALA A 273 36.84 22.17 0.31
N GLU A 274 37.74 22.20 -0.67
CA GLU A 274 39.11 21.70 -0.53
C GLU A 274 39.93 22.53 0.47
N THR A 275 39.57 23.81 0.68
CA THR A 275 40.33 24.72 1.56
C THR A 275 39.60 24.98 2.88
N TRP A 276 40.36 25.22 3.96
CA TRP A 276 39.76 25.49 5.28
C TRP A 276 38.92 26.78 5.30
N TYR A 277 39.37 27.82 4.60
CA TYR A 277 38.64 29.09 4.50
C TYR A 277 37.43 28.97 3.57
N GLY A 278 37.51 28.18 2.50
CA GLY A 278 36.35 27.88 1.68
C GLY A 278 35.29 27.08 2.45
N ARG A 279 35.67 26.11 3.29
CA ARG A 279 34.74 25.46 4.22
C ARG A 279 34.11 26.45 5.22
N ALA A 280 34.88 27.41 5.75
CA ALA A 280 34.34 28.46 6.61
C ALA A 280 33.33 29.36 5.88
N PHE A 281 33.60 29.72 4.63
CA PHE A 281 32.68 30.44 3.77
C PHE A 281 31.38 29.66 3.55
N ILE A 282 31.48 28.37 3.19
CA ILE A 282 30.29 27.53 2.93
C ILE A 282 29.42 27.41 4.19
N ARG A 283 30.03 27.20 5.37
CA ARG A 283 29.30 27.14 6.65
C ARG A 283 28.58 28.45 6.95
N THR A 284 29.23 29.59 6.73
CA THR A 284 28.64 30.92 6.91
C THR A 284 27.48 31.13 5.95
N TYR A 285 27.66 30.75 4.69
CA TYR A 285 26.62 30.80 3.68
C TYR A 285 25.39 29.99 4.09
N TYR A 286 25.55 28.75 4.56
CA TYR A 286 24.43 27.92 5.02
C TYR A 286 23.79 28.39 6.33
N ALA A 287 24.52 29.10 7.19
CA ALA A 287 23.94 29.68 8.39
C ALA A 287 23.02 30.89 8.08
N ILE A 288 23.36 31.68 7.05
CA ILE A 288 22.71 32.98 6.80
C ILE A 288 21.70 32.91 5.64
N SER A 289 22.08 32.25 4.55
CA SER A 289 21.30 32.26 3.29
C SER A 289 19.87 31.71 3.40
N PRO A 290 19.53 30.70 4.22
CA PRO A 290 18.15 30.23 4.33
C PRO A 290 17.20 31.30 4.86
N THR A 291 17.61 32.04 5.90
CA THR A 291 16.82 33.10 6.51
C THR A 291 16.65 34.28 5.54
N LEU A 292 17.72 34.65 4.84
CA LEU A 292 17.71 35.71 3.84
C LEU A 292 16.79 35.38 2.65
N VAL A 293 16.85 34.16 2.13
CA VAL A 293 15.97 33.70 1.05
C VAL A 293 14.52 33.57 1.52
N LYS A 294 14.29 33.15 2.77
CA LYS A 294 12.94 33.10 3.34
C LYS A 294 12.27 34.47 3.36
N TRP A 295 13.01 35.53 3.66
CA TRP A 295 12.47 36.88 3.74
C TRP A 295 12.36 37.56 2.37
N PHE A 296 13.32 37.34 1.47
CA PHE A 296 13.44 38.15 0.25
C PHE A 296 13.39 37.36 -1.06
N GLY A 297 13.59 36.03 -1.04
CA GLY A 297 13.78 35.21 -2.23
C GLY A 297 12.59 35.19 -3.21
N LYS A 298 11.37 35.51 -2.73
CA LYS A 298 10.17 35.61 -3.57
C LYS A 298 10.00 36.98 -4.25
N THR A 299 10.80 37.97 -3.89
CA THR A 299 10.66 39.34 -4.40
C THR A 299 11.40 39.52 -5.72
N ASP A 300 10.84 40.29 -6.65
CA ASP A 300 11.45 40.51 -7.97
C ASP A 300 12.77 41.27 -7.89
N TRP A 301 12.89 42.20 -6.93
CA TRP A 301 14.13 42.95 -6.74
C TRP A 301 15.28 42.05 -6.30
N PHE A 302 15.02 41.02 -5.50
CA PHE A 302 16.03 40.05 -5.08
C PHE A 302 16.61 39.31 -6.28
N LYS A 303 15.74 38.85 -7.19
CA LYS A 303 16.16 38.19 -8.43
C LYS A 303 16.94 39.15 -9.33
N LYS A 304 16.46 40.39 -9.51
CA LYS A 304 17.13 41.41 -10.33
C LYS A 304 18.53 41.78 -9.80
N LEU A 305 18.71 41.74 -8.48
CA LEU A 305 20.00 42.02 -7.84
C LEU A 305 20.99 40.86 -8.03
N TRP A 306 20.57 39.63 -7.70
CA TRP A 306 21.48 38.48 -7.64
C TRP A 306 21.70 37.79 -8.99
N LYS A 307 20.73 37.84 -9.90
CA LYS A 307 20.82 37.15 -11.20
C LYS A 307 22.02 37.60 -12.05
N PRO A 308 22.28 38.90 -12.28
CA PRO A 308 23.43 39.31 -13.09
C PRO A 308 24.78 38.92 -12.46
N MET A 309 24.87 38.93 -11.13
CA MET A 309 26.06 38.53 -10.40
C MET A 309 26.33 37.03 -10.54
N LEU A 310 25.30 36.21 -10.38
CA LEU A 310 25.38 34.77 -10.53
C LEU A 310 25.65 34.37 -11.99
N ASP A 311 24.97 34.98 -12.96
CA ASP A 311 25.16 34.70 -14.38
C ASP A 311 26.61 34.97 -14.81
N ARG A 312 27.21 36.07 -14.32
CA ARG A 312 28.63 36.39 -14.56
C ARG A 312 29.56 35.33 -13.94
N MET A 313 29.30 34.92 -12.71
CA MET A 313 30.11 33.91 -12.02
C MET A 313 30.01 32.55 -12.72
N VAL A 314 28.80 32.14 -13.11
CA VAL A 314 28.55 30.89 -13.84
C VAL A 314 29.29 30.90 -15.17
N GLY A 315 29.22 31.99 -15.94
CA GLY A 315 29.95 32.12 -17.21
C GLY A 315 31.47 32.03 -17.05
N ASP A 316 32.03 32.68 -16.03
CA ASP A 316 33.46 32.59 -15.71
C ASP A 316 33.87 31.16 -15.32
N LEU A 317 33.10 30.49 -14.46
CA LEU A 317 33.36 29.11 -14.05
C LEU A 317 33.29 28.13 -15.23
N GLN A 318 32.28 28.26 -16.08
CA GLN A 318 32.14 27.43 -17.29
C GLN A 318 33.30 27.67 -18.25
N SER A 319 33.74 28.92 -18.43
CA SER A 319 34.93 29.24 -19.25
C SER A 319 36.23 28.61 -18.71
N LYS A 320 36.28 28.36 -17.40
CA LYS A 320 37.38 27.67 -16.71
C LYS A 320 37.22 26.14 -16.68
N GLY A 321 36.22 25.60 -17.36
CA GLY A 321 36.01 24.16 -17.51
C GLY A 321 35.12 23.52 -16.44
N VAL A 322 34.40 24.30 -15.62
CA VAL A 322 33.42 23.74 -14.68
C VAL A 322 32.16 23.33 -15.45
N GLU A 323 31.85 22.05 -15.45
CA GLU A 323 30.69 21.50 -16.18
C GLU A 323 29.35 22.02 -15.65
N ASN A 324 28.36 22.08 -16.53
CA ASN A 324 26.97 22.46 -16.27
C ASN A 324 26.00 21.30 -16.51
N THR A 325 26.50 20.07 -16.42
CA THR A 325 25.73 18.82 -16.58
C THR A 325 25.25 18.31 -15.22
N PRO A 326 24.21 17.44 -15.19
CA PRO A 326 23.69 16.85 -13.95
C PRO A 326 24.80 16.36 -13.02
N TYR A 327 24.66 16.68 -11.74
CA TYR A 327 25.71 16.52 -10.74
C TYR A 327 25.13 16.04 -9.40
N GLU A 328 25.80 15.08 -8.77
CA GLU A 328 25.52 14.63 -7.41
C GLU A 328 26.53 15.26 -6.43
N ASP A 329 26.02 15.85 -5.35
CA ASP A 329 26.83 16.59 -4.38
C ASP A 329 27.84 15.68 -3.69
N ARG A 330 29.09 16.15 -3.57
CA ARG A 330 30.15 15.43 -2.85
C ARG A 330 30.08 15.75 -1.36
N LYS A 331 30.35 14.74 -0.52
CA LYS A 331 30.65 14.95 0.91
C LYS A 331 32.09 15.42 1.07
N TRP A 332 32.28 16.53 1.78
CA TRP A 332 33.58 17.17 1.99
C TRP A 332 33.78 17.63 3.44
#